data_AF-A0A1V6ET35-F1
#
_entry.id   AF-A0A1V6ET35-F1
#
_cell.length_a   1.000
_cell.length_b   1.000
_cell.length_c   1.000
_cell.angle_alpha   90.00
_cell.angle_beta   90.00
_cell.angle_gamma   90.00
#
_symmetry.space_group_name_H-M   'P 1'
#
loop_
_entity.id
_entity.type
_entity.pdbx_description
1 polymer ?
#
loop_
_entity_poly.entity_id
_entity_poly.type
_entity_poly.pdbx_seq_one_letter_code
_entity_poly.pdbx_strand_id
1 'polypeptide(L)'
;MGGPAGCNHKCIVTNAYSRSAITGDWYVGGLLAYNYTGSVQYCYAAGNVSGPAFSGGLLGFNDNGNVVASYWDAVTTKQASSHGSESSFGKTTQEMRAGSTFEKWDFNSVWAIRETLDYPWLQAVPEHP
;
A
#
# COMPACT_ATOMS: atom_id res chain seq x y z
N MET A 1 4.02 -21.38 9.97
CA MET A 1 4.85 -20.74 8.93
C MET A 1 3.96 -20.37 7.76
N GLY A 2 3.31 -19.22 7.82
CA GLY A 2 2.44 -18.71 6.76
C GLY A 2 2.85 -17.28 6.46
N GLY A 3 3.66 -17.10 5.41
CA GLY A 3 4.14 -15.77 5.03
C GLY A 3 2.98 -14.90 4.56
N PRO A 4 3.01 -13.58 4.83
CA PRO A 4 2.06 -12.66 4.22
C PRO A 4 2.19 -12.78 2.69
N ALA A 5 1.08 -13.11 2.04
CA ALA A 5 1.02 -13.43 0.62
C ALA A 5 1.43 -12.23 -0.24
N GLY A 6 2.34 -12.45 -1.20
CA GLY A 6 2.65 -11.49 -2.24
C GLY A 6 4.15 -11.32 -2.48
N CYS A 7 4.72 -12.18 -3.33
CA CYS A 7 5.99 -11.91 -3.98
C CYS A 7 5.71 -11.33 -5.37
N ASN A 8 6.25 -10.15 -5.66
CA ASN A 8 6.22 -9.57 -7.00
C ASN A 8 7.58 -9.81 -7.68
N HIS A 9 7.64 -10.72 -8.65
CA HIS A 9 8.87 -11.06 -9.38
C HIS A 9 8.75 -10.60 -10.83
N LYS A 10 9.36 -9.46 -11.17
CA LYS A 10 9.31 -8.86 -12.53
C LYS A 10 7.91 -8.54 -13.05
N CYS A 11 6.88 -8.53 -12.20
CA CYS A 11 5.52 -8.16 -12.58
C CYS A 11 5.20 -6.72 -12.15
N ILE A 12 4.09 -6.22 -12.68
CA ILE A 12 3.56 -4.89 -12.33
C ILE A 12 2.32 -5.12 -11.47
N VAL A 13 2.35 -4.59 -10.25
CA VAL A 13 1.17 -4.46 -9.40
C VAL A 13 0.71 -3.01 -9.52
N THR A 14 -0.50 -2.80 -10.04
CA THR A 14 -1.04 -1.46 -10.24
C THR A 14 -2.49 -1.36 -9.83
N ASN A 15 -2.89 -0.17 -9.37
CA ASN A 15 -4.25 0.14 -8.96
C ASN A 15 -4.79 -0.88 -7.94
N ALA A 16 -4.01 -1.16 -6.90
CA ALA A 16 -4.33 -2.19 -5.92
C ALA A 16 -4.28 -1.64 -4.49
N TYR A 17 -5.07 -2.23 -3.60
CA TYR A 17 -5.07 -1.80 -2.20
C TYR A 17 -5.33 -2.92 -1.21
N SER A 18 -4.89 -2.70 0.03
CA SER A 18 -5.14 -3.59 1.15
C SER A 18 -5.48 -2.81 2.42
N ARG A 19 -6.58 -3.17 3.07
CA ARG A 19 -7.02 -2.61 4.36
C ARG A 19 -7.05 -3.65 5.48
N SER A 20 -6.67 -4.89 5.17
CA SER A 20 -6.71 -6.03 6.08
C SER A 20 -5.53 -5.99 7.05
N ALA A 21 -5.75 -6.41 8.30
CA ALA A 21 -4.65 -6.61 9.23
C ALA A 21 -3.78 -7.78 8.76
N ILE A 22 -2.47 -7.59 8.75
CA ILE A 22 -1.47 -8.58 8.34
C ILE A 22 -0.54 -8.84 9.52
N THR A 23 -0.29 -10.12 9.79
CA THR A 23 0.70 -10.56 10.78
C THR A 23 1.61 -11.59 10.13
N GLY A 24 2.93 -11.44 10.32
CA GLY A 24 3.91 -12.36 9.76
C GLY A 24 5.23 -12.32 10.52
N ASP A 25 6.09 -13.30 10.24
CA ASP A 25 7.34 -13.48 10.97
C ASP A 25 8.51 -12.69 10.34
N TRP A 26 8.54 -12.57 9.01
CA TRP A 26 9.60 -11.90 8.24
C TRP A 26 9.01 -11.20 7.01
N TYR A 27 9.59 -10.04 6.64
CA TYR A 27 9.23 -9.25 5.46
C TYR A 27 7.72 -8.99 5.36
N VAL A 28 7.18 -8.27 6.34
CA VAL A 28 5.73 -8.02 6.42
C VAL A 28 5.41 -6.67 5.79
N GLY A 29 4.75 -6.68 4.64
CA GLY A 29 4.24 -5.47 4.00
C GLY A 29 2.73 -5.36 4.10
N GLY A 30 2.20 -4.13 4.21
CA GLY A 30 0.75 -3.90 4.21
C GLY A 30 0.05 -4.28 2.91
N LEU A 31 0.78 -4.32 1.79
CA LEU A 31 0.28 -4.78 0.49
C LEU A 31 1.07 -5.97 -0.09
N LEU A 32 2.41 -5.91 -0.08
CA LEU A 32 3.25 -6.99 -0.58
C LEU A 32 4.40 -7.27 0.39
N ALA A 33 4.70 -8.56 0.59
CA ALA A 33 5.82 -8.96 1.42
C ALA A 33 7.17 -8.66 0.77
N TYR A 34 7.33 -9.00 -0.52
CA TYR A 34 8.61 -8.95 -1.20
C TYR A 34 8.45 -8.49 -2.67
N ASN A 35 9.16 -7.44 -3.06
CA ASN A 35 9.18 -6.95 -4.45
C ASN A 35 10.58 -7.14 -5.05
N TYR A 36 10.73 -8.07 -5.99
CA TYR A 36 11.98 -8.38 -6.68
C TYR A 36 11.94 -7.93 -8.12
N THR A 37 12.65 -6.84 -8.43
CA THR A 37 12.71 -6.25 -9.78
C THR A 37 11.34 -5.94 -10.41
N GLY A 38 10.27 -5.96 -9.59
CA GLY A 38 8.90 -5.66 -9.99
C GLY A 38 8.56 -4.20 -9.79
N SER A 39 7.43 -3.78 -10.36
CA SER A 39 6.93 -2.41 -10.22
C SER A 39 5.64 -2.37 -9.42
N VAL A 40 5.53 -1.42 -8.50
CA VAL A 40 4.33 -1.17 -7.69
C VAL A 40 3.88 0.27 -7.94
N GLN A 41 2.70 0.45 -8.51
CA GLN A 41 2.25 1.76 -9.02
C GLN A 41 0.79 2.06 -8.66
N TYR A 42 0.52 3.24 -8.10
CA TYR A 42 -0.84 3.65 -7.75
C TYR A 42 -1.51 2.68 -6.76
N CYS A 43 -0.75 2.24 -5.76
CA CYS A 43 -1.21 1.28 -4.78
C CYS A 43 -1.23 1.86 -3.38
N TYR A 44 -2.03 1.28 -2.48
CA TYR A 44 -1.95 1.68 -1.08
C TYR A 44 -2.23 0.58 -0.04
N ALA A 45 -1.75 0.79 1.17
CA ALA A 45 -2.05 -0.05 2.33
C ALA A 45 -2.56 0.79 3.51
N ALA A 46 -3.57 0.28 4.21
CA ALA A 46 -4.11 0.91 5.42
C ALA A 46 -4.48 -0.09 6.53
N GLY A 47 -4.14 -1.37 6.36
CA GLY A 47 -4.34 -2.39 7.39
C GLY A 47 -3.18 -2.45 8.37
N ASN A 48 -3.46 -2.82 9.64
CA ASN A 48 -2.43 -2.96 10.67
C ASN A 48 -1.39 -4.01 10.26
N VAL A 49 -0.10 -3.64 10.28
CA VAL A 49 1.02 -4.52 9.95
C VAL A 49 1.75 -4.88 11.23
N SER A 50 1.87 -6.17 11.52
CA SER A 50 2.57 -6.68 12.70
C SER A 50 3.58 -7.76 12.34
N GLY A 51 4.82 -7.59 12.77
CA GLY A 51 5.88 -8.57 12.58
C GLY A 51 7.16 -8.14 13.32
N PRO A 52 7.98 -9.10 13.77
CA PRO A 52 9.14 -8.82 14.62
C PRO A 52 10.32 -8.20 13.87
N ALA A 53 10.42 -8.39 12.55
CA ALA A 53 11.52 -7.87 11.73
C ALA A 53 11.07 -7.53 10.30
N PHE A 54 11.66 -6.48 9.72
CA PHE A 54 11.42 -6.01 8.35
C PHE A 54 9.92 -5.82 8.02
N SER A 55 9.23 -5.08 8.88
CA SER A 55 7.86 -4.65 8.66
C SER A 55 7.85 -3.30 7.94
N GLY A 56 7.06 -3.18 6.87
CA GLY A 56 6.91 -1.94 6.12
C GLY A 56 5.45 -1.63 5.83
N GLY A 57 5.12 -0.35 5.77
CA GLY A 57 3.75 0.11 5.63
C GLY A 57 3.09 -0.36 4.35
N LEU A 58 3.81 -0.36 3.23
CA LEU A 58 3.34 -0.87 1.94
C LEU A 58 4.06 -2.18 1.56
N LEU A 59 5.40 -2.18 1.60
CA LEU A 59 6.26 -3.30 1.23
C LEU A 59 7.13 -3.76 2.40
N GLY A 60 7.18 -5.07 2.63
CA GLY A 60 8.05 -5.68 3.63
C GLY A 60 9.53 -5.65 3.22
N PHE A 61 9.82 -5.88 1.94
CA PHE A 61 11.15 -5.77 1.36
C PHE A 61 11.08 -5.44 -0.13
N ASN A 62 12.03 -4.65 -0.62
CA ASN A 62 12.15 -4.26 -2.02
C ASN A 62 13.58 -4.50 -2.51
N ASP A 63 13.73 -5.48 -3.39
CA ASP A 63 14.98 -5.87 -4.02
C ASP A 63 15.02 -5.35 -5.46
N ASN A 64 15.63 -4.17 -5.64
CA ASN A 64 15.80 -3.53 -6.94
C ASN A 64 14.49 -3.33 -7.74
N GLY A 65 13.35 -3.30 -7.04
CA GLY A 65 12.04 -2.99 -7.61
C GLY A 65 11.73 -1.49 -7.53
N ASN A 66 10.77 -1.03 -8.31
CA ASN A 66 10.37 0.38 -8.38
C ASN A 66 8.99 0.60 -7.75
N VAL A 67 8.89 1.61 -6.88
CA VAL A 67 7.62 2.01 -6.25
C VAL A 67 7.29 3.44 -6.65
N VAL A 68 6.12 3.62 -7.27
CA VAL A 68 5.70 4.91 -7.84
C VAL A 68 4.31 5.26 -7.34
N ALA A 69 4.14 6.50 -6.87
CA ALA A 69 2.83 7.05 -6.48
C ALA A 69 2.01 6.07 -5.63
N SER A 70 2.68 5.38 -4.71
CA SER A 70 2.08 4.37 -3.86
C SER A 70 2.35 4.71 -2.41
N TYR A 71 1.36 4.51 -1.56
CA TYR A 71 1.29 5.14 -0.25
C TYR A 71 0.90 4.14 0.82
N TRP A 72 1.11 4.48 2.08
CA TRP A 72 0.51 3.74 3.18
C TRP A 72 0.03 4.68 4.27
N ASP A 73 -1.00 4.26 4.98
CA ASP A 73 -1.45 4.95 6.18
C ASP A 73 -0.51 4.62 7.34
N ALA A 74 0.41 5.53 7.65
CA ALA A 74 1.40 5.35 8.70
C ALA A 74 0.78 5.22 10.10
N VAL A 75 -0.45 5.71 10.28
CA VAL A 75 -1.19 5.63 11.55
C VAL A 75 -1.82 4.25 11.72
N THR A 76 -2.57 3.77 10.73
CA THR A 76 -3.30 2.50 10.85
C THR A 76 -2.42 1.28 10.61
N THR A 77 -1.44 1.36 9.71
CA THR A 77 -0.43 0.31 9.53
C THR A 77 0.52 0.21 10.71
N LYS A 78 0.67 1.31 11.47
CA LYS A 78 1.67 1.51 12.54
C LYS A 78 3.12 1.42 12.05
N GLN A 79 3.35 1.69 10.77
CA GLN A 79 4.67 1.67 10.16
C GLN A 79 5.07 3.08 9.73
N ALA A 80 6.20 3.56 10.22
CA ALA A 80 6.75 4.86 9.84
C ALA A 80 7.47 4.84 8.48
N SER A 81 7.82 3.65 7.98
CA SER A 81 8.57 3.47 6.74
C SER A 81 8.03 2.28 5.94
N SER A 82 8.45 2.21 4.67
CA SER A 82 8.20 1.09 3.78
C SER A 82 9.44 0.89 2.90
N HIS A 83 9.82 -0.36 2.64
CA HIS A 83 10.99 -0.62 1.81
C HIS A 83 10.75 -0.20 0.36
N GLY A 84 11.76 0.39 -0.27
CA GLY A 84 11.66 0.88 -1.65
C GLY A 84 10.80 2.13 -1.82
N SER A 85 10.43 2.81 -0.73
CA SER A 85 9.63 4.04 -0.75
C SER A 85 10.25 5.09 0.17
N GLU A 86 10.21 6.35 -0.28
CA GLU A 86 10.54 7.49 0.57
C GLU A 86 9.57 7.58 1.75
N SER A 87 10.06 8.05 2.91
CA SER A 87 9.22 8.20 4.13
C SER A 87 8.05 9.16 3.93
N SER A 88 8.15 10.11 3.00
CA SER A 88 7.09 11.06 2.65
C SER A 88 5.87 10.43 1.98
N PHE A 89 5.97 9.18 1.50
CA PHE A 89 4.85 8.38 1.01
C PHE A 89 4.06 7.69 2.12
N GLY A 90 4.59 7.67 3.35
CA GLY A 90 3.83 7.39 4.55
C GLY A 90 2.96 8.58 4.89
N LYS A 91 1.65 8.38 4.91
CA LYS A 91 0.65 9.42 5.07
C LYS A 91 -0.19 9.19 6.30
N THR A 92 -0.69 10.26 6.89
CA THR A 92 -1.69 10.17 7.94
C THR A 92 -3.02 9.65 7.37
N THR A 93 -3.89 9.14 8.24
CA THR A 93 -5.25 8.75 7.83
C THR A 93 -6.04 9.88 7.17
N GLN A 94 -5.83 11.12 7.60
CA GLN A 94 -6.49 12.27 6.98
C GLN A 94 -5.99 12.51 5.55
N GLU A 95 -4.67 12.50 5.35
CA GLU A 95 -4.07 12.64 4.02
C GLU A 95 -4.45 11.47 3.10
N MET A 96 -4.51 10.25 3.62
CA MET A 96 -4.93 9.06 2.86
C MET A 96 -6.41 9.10 2.43
N ARG A 97 -7.21 10.01 2.99
CA ARG A 97 -8.60 10.26 2.61
C ARG A 97 -8.78 11.57 1.83
N ALA A 98 -7.68 12.26 1.53
CA ALA A 98 -7.66 13.47 0.72
C ALA A 98 -7.23 13.12 -0.70
N GLY A 99 -8.08 13.40 -1.70
CA GLY A 99 -7.78 13.10 -3.11
C GLY A 99 -6.52 13.80 -3.61
N SER A 100 -6.22 14.98 -3.06
CA SER A 100 -5.01 15.75 -3.35
C SER A 100 -3.71 15.03 -2.99
N THR A 101 -3.72 14.03 -2.12
CA THR A 101 -2.55 13.20 -1.81
C THR A 101 -2.14 12.33 -3.00
N PHE A 102 -3.11 11.97 -3.83
CA PHE A 102 -2.99 11.00 -4.91
C PHE A 102 -2.94 11.69 -6.27
N GLU A 103 -2.14 12.76 -6.41
CA GLU A 103 -2.08 13.63 -7.61
C GLU A 103 -1.85 12.89 -8.93
N LYS A 104 -1.21 11.72 -8.89
CA LYS A 104 -0.90 10.92 -10.08
C LYS A 104 -1.95 9.83 -10.37
N TRP A 105 -3.00 9.71 -9.56
CA TRP A 105 -4.03 8.68 -9.71
C TRP A 105 -5.16 9.17 -10.62
N ASP A 106 -5.79 8.24 -11.34
CA ASP A 106 -6.94 8.56 -12.18
C ASP A 106 -8.25 8.39 -11.40
N PHE A 107 -8.80 9.50 -10.91
CA PHE A 107 -10.11 9.54 -10.25
C PHE A 107 -11.30 9.68 -11.21
N ASN A 108 -11.06 9.81 -12.53
CA ASN A 108 -12.14 9.90 -13.50
C ASN A 108 -12.65 8.52 -13.90
N SER A 109 -11.75 7.54 -14.00
CA SER A 109 -12.10 6.22 -14.55
C SER A 109 -11.70 5.00 -13.70
N VAL A 110 -10.70 5.13 -12.83
CA VAL A 110 -10.14 3.99 -12.08
C VAL A 110 -10.54 4.04 -10.62
N TRP A 111 -10.23 5.16 -9.98
CA TRP A 111 -10.43 5.36 -8.55
C TRP A 111 -11.61 6.29 -8.28
N ALA A 112 -12.25 6.12 -7.15
CA ALA A 112 -13.15 7.11 -6.58
C ALA A 112 -12.73 7.35 -5.13
N ILE A 113 -13.02 8.55 -4.63
CA ILE A 113 -12.76 8.93 -3.25
C ILE A 113 -13.87 9.84 -2.75
N ARG A 114 -14.28 9.63 -1.50
CA ARG A 114 -15.16 10.54 -0.78
C ARG A 114 -14.31 11.33 0.19
N GLU A 115 -13.97 12.54 -0.22
CA GLU A 115 -13.03 13.43 0.48
C GLU A 115 -13.25 13.43 2.00
N THR A 116 -12.16 13.20 2.74
CA THR A 116 -12.08 13.17 4.21
C THR A 116 -12.86 12.05 4.92
N LEU A 117 -13.76 11.35 4.22
CA LEU A 117 -14.60 10.30 4.80
C LEU A 117 -13.99 8.92 4.59
N ASP A 118 -13.59 8.59 3.36
CA ASP A 118 -13.15 7.25 2.98
C ASP A 118 -11.80 7.25 2.26
N TYR A 119 -11.12 6.09 2.31
CA TYR A 119 -9.95 5.83 1.47
C TYR A 119 -10.38 5.65 0.01
N PRO A 120 -9.49 5.90 -0.97
CA PRO A 120 -9.77 5.60 -2.37
C PRO A 120 -10.23 4.15 -2.59
N TRP A 121 -11.24 3.94 -3.44
CA TRP A 121 -11.69 2.61 -3.86
C TRP A 121 -11.75 2.53 -5.39
N LEU A 122 -11.68 1.30 -5.92
CA LEU A 122 -11.76 1.07 -7.36
C LEU A 122 -13.21 1.17 -7.84
N GLN A 123 -13.47 2.00 -8.86
CA GLN A 123 -14.81 2.16 -9.43
C GLN A 123 -15.36 0.86 -10.05
N ALA A 124 -14.46 -0.03 -10.49
CA ALA A 124 -14.81 -1.31 -11.08
C ALA A 124 -15.32 -2.35 -10.04
N VAL A 125 -15.20 -2.08 -8.75
CA VAL A 125 -15.65 -2.99 -7.69
C VAL A 125 -17.09 -2.63 -7.31
N PRO A 126 -18.09 -3.50 -7.55
CA PRO A 126 -19.51 -3.16 -7.41
C PRO A 126 -19.99 -3.01 -5.96
N GLU A 127 -19.24 -3.53 -4.99
CA GLU A 127 -19.61 -3.46 -3.57
C GLU A 127 -18.76 -2.43 -2.85
N HIS A 128 -19.37 -1.29 -2.55
CA HIS A 128 -18.84 -0.32 -1.60
C HIS A 128 -19.11 -0.84 -0.17
N PRO A 129 -18.12 -0.86 0.74
CA PRO A 129 -18.34 -1.20 2.15
C PRO A 129 -19.19 -0.17 2.91
#